data_AF-A0A9D9NG12-F1
#
_entry.id   AF-A0A9D9NG12-F1
#
_cell.length_a   1.000
_cell.length_b   1.000
_cell.length_c   1.000
_cell.angle_alpha   90.00
_cell.angle_beta   90.00
_cell.angle_gamma   90.00
#
_symmetry.space_group_name_H-M   'P 1'
#
loop_
_entity.id
_entity.type
_entity.pdbx_description
1 polymer ?
#
loop_
_entity_poly.entity_id
_entity_poly.type
_entity_poly.pdbx_seq_one_letter_code
_entity_poly.pdbx_strand_id
1 'polypeptide(L)'
;MPVNLSSAIFTTFVVIFKEMLKKIILSAVSVFAIVSCTGGSGDLSQWNEEVYVPEYAGGFRILSAEGMQSVIITTSSPWQGASGEERAVFVSRNGESAPDGFKGEVLKGNADRIVCMSSSYIAMLDALGETGKITGVSGMDFISNPDILAKKDRIADVGYDGNIDYERLVAASPDIVLLYGITGASGMEDKLKELGIPFMYIGEYMEESPLGKAEWCVPVAEIIGQRDKGIEVFRKIPQRYDSLKSIASEAEYRPKVMVNIPYGDAWIMSPPGSYIGRLITDAGADYIYPGDTTEVSRTIDIEEAYKLVSECDYWINTGRVATKAALIAELPKFSGMPCLEEGRVYNNNLRLNGRGGDDFWESGIMHPDIILEDLITIFHPGFLDSGRQLYYYRKLE
;
A
#
# COMPACT_ATOMS: atom_id res chain seq x y z
N MET A 1 -92.18 -20.97 -32.39
CA MET A 1 -90.81 -21.38 -32.04
C MET A 1 -90.27 -20.44 -30.97
N PRO A 2 -90.09 -20.87 -29.72
CA PRO A 2 -89.49 -20.01 -28.71
C PRO A 2 -87.97 -20.03 -28.88
N VAL A 3 -87.39 -18.85 -29.13
CA VAL A 3 -85.94 -18.67 -29.19
C VAL A 3 -85.40 -18.70 -27.76
N ASN A 4 -84.47 -19.61 -27.52
CA ASN A 4 -83.90 -19.93 -26.21
C ASN A 4 -82.95 -18.81 -25.75
N LEU A 5 -83.51 -17.74 -25.17
CA LEU A 5 -82.77 -16.55 -24.72
C LEU A 5 -81.83 -16.80 -23.52
N SER A 6 -81.88 -17.99 -22.91
CA SER A 6 -81.17 -18.33 -21.68
C SER A 6 -79.69 -18.68 -21.89
N SER A 7 -79.31 -19.34 -23.00
CA SER A 7 -77.92 -19.81 -23.18
C SER A 7 -76.95 -18.71 -23.61
N ALA A 8 -77.43 -17.71 -24.36
CA ALA A 8 -76.59 -16.61 -24.86
C ALA A 8 -76.15 -15.66 -23.73
N ILE A 9 -77.05 -15.41 -22.76
CA ILE A 9 -76.75 -14.55 -21.61
C ILE A 9 -75.76 -15.24 -20.66
N PHE A 10 -75.93 -16.56 -20.42
CA PHE A 10 -75.04 -17.31 -19.54
C PHE A 10 -73.61 -17.41 -20.09
N THR A 11 -73.48 -17.63 -21.41
CA THR A 11 -72.16 -17.72 -22.07
C THR A 11 -71.41 -16.38 -22.02
N THR A 12 -72.13 -15.27 -22.21
CA THR A 12 -71.56 -13.92 -22.15
C THR A 12 -71.10 -13.56 -20.74
N PHE A 13 -71.87 -13.95 -19.71
CA PHE A 13 -71.52 -13.70 -18.31
C PHE A 13 -70.27 -14.47 -17.86
N VAL A 14 -70.10 -15.73 -18.30
CA VAL A 14 -68.92 -16.55 -17.98
C VAL A 14 -67.64 -15.99 -18.63
N VAL A 15 -67.75 -15.45 -19.85
CA VAL A 15 -66.60 -14.83 -20.54
C VAL A 15 -66.17 -13.54 -19.85
N ILE A 16 -67.11 -12.68 -19.47
CA ILE A 16 -66.85 -11.43 -18.75
C ILE A 16 -66.25 -11.72 -17.37
N PHE A 17 -66.76 -12.72 -16.65
CA PHE A 17 -66.24 -13.11 -15.34
C PHE A 17 -64.81 -13.67 -15.42
N LYS A 18 -64.48 -14.45 -16.47
CA LYS A 18 -63.10 -14.93 -16.72
C LYS A 18 -62.13 -13.79 -17.06
N GLU A 19 -62.55 -12.79 -17.83
CA GLU A 19 -61.72 -11.61 -18.11
C GLU A 19 -61.51 -10.74 -16.87
N MET A 20 -62.55 -10.55 -16.05
CA MET A 20 -62.42 -9.84 -14.77
C MET A 20 -61.47 -10.56 -13.82
N LEU A 21 -61.57 -11.89 -13.70
CA LEU A 21 -60.66 -12.68 -12.87
C LEU A 21 -59.21 -12.59 -13.38
N LYS A 22 -58.99 -12.63 -14.70
CA LYS A 22 -57.65 -12.44 -15.29
C LYS A 22 -57.08 -11.05 -15.00
N LYS A 23 -57.91 -9.99 -15.07
CA LYS A 23 -57.48 -8.62 -14.75
C LYS A 23 -57.19 -8.43 -13.27
N ILE A 24 -57.95 -9.08 -12.37
CA ILE A 24 -57.69 -9.08 -10.92
C ILE A 24 -56.41 -9.85 -10.59
N ILE A 25 -56.15 -10.98 -11.26
CA ILE A 25 -54.90 -11.74 -11.09
C ILE A 25 -53.70 -10.98 -11.67
N LEU A 26 -53.82 -10.31 -12.83
CA LEU A 26 -52.75 -9.47 -13.39
C LEU A 26 -52.44 -8.23 -12.53
N SER A 27 -53.47 -7.64 -11.90
CA SER A 27 -53.27 -6.50 -11.00
C SER A 27 -52.74 -6.92 -9.63
N ALA A 28 -53.07 -8.12 -9.13
CA ALA A 28 -52.48 -8.69 -7.92
C ALA A 28 -50.99 -9.07 -8.12
N VAL A 29 -50.58 -9.50 -9.32
CA VAL A 29 -49.17 -9.79 -9.65
C VAL A 29 -48.33 -8.51 -9.80
N SER A 30 -48.95 -7.37 -10.11
CA SER A 30 -48.25 -6.08 -10.28
C SER A 30 -47.98 -5.34 -8.97
N VAL A 31 -48.53 -5.80 -7.84
CA VAL A 31 -48.35 -5.18 -6.50
C VAL A 31 -47.29 -5.90 -5.66
N PHE A 32 -46.68 -6.99 -6.16
CA PHE A 32 -45.60 -7.72 -5.47
C PHE A 32 -44.18 -7.37 -5.93
N ALA A 33 -44.00 -6.35 -6.77
CA ALA A 33 -42.69 -5.88 -7.23
C ALA A 33 -42.23 -4.57 -6.57
N ILE A 34 -42.69 -4.31 -5.34
CA ILE A 34 -42.01 -3.39 -4.42
C ILE A 34 -41.49 -4.23 -3.26
N VAL A 35 -40.62 -5.20 -3.56
CA VAL A 35 -39.64 -5.62 -2.58
C VAL A 35 -38.71 -4.44 -2.44
N SER A 36 -38.91 -3.73 -1.34
CA SER A 36 -37.95 -2.81 -0.76
C SER A 36 -36.53 -3.36 -0.93
N CYS A 37 -35.74 -2.79 -1.84
CA CYS A 37 -34.28 -2.88 -1.80
C CYS A 37 -33.78 -2.03 -0.63
N THR A 38 -34.23 -2.35 0.58
CA THR A 38 -33.44 -2.17 1.79
C THR A 38 -32.54 -3.39 1.81
N GLY A 39 -31.36 -3.30 1.17
CA GLY A 39 -30.38 -4.37 1.15
C GLY A 39 -30.07 -4.78 2.57
N GLY A 40 -30.61 -5.92 3.00
CA GLY A 40 -30.33 -6.48 4.31
C GLY A 40 -28.83 -6.78 4.39
N SER A 41 -28.21 -6.43 5.51
CA SER A 41 -26.86 -6.85 5.86
C SER A 41 -26.84 -8.38 5.90
N GLY A 42 -26.36 -9.00 4.82
CA GLY A 42 -26.12 -10.44 4.80
C GLY A 42 -25.16 -10.87 5.90
N ASP A 43 -25.11 -12.17 6.17
CA ASP A 43 -24.12 -12.73 7.11
C ASP A 43 -22.69 -12.46 6.59
N LEU A 44 -21.74 -12.18 7.48
CA LEU A 44 -20.34 -11.91 7.12
C LEU A 44 -19.73 -13.04 6.25
N SER A 45 -20.16 -14.28 6.41
CA SER A 45 -19.71 -15.42 5.59
C SER A 45 -20.06 -15.32 4.10
N GLN A 46 -21.02 -14.46 3.73
CA GLN A 46 -21.40 -14.21 2.34
C GLN A 46 -20.43 -13.26 1.62
N TRP A 47 -19.57 -12.56 2.36
CA TRP A 47 -18.56 -11.63 1.83
C TRP A 47 -17.29 -12.38 1.46
N ASN A 48 -17.38 -13.27 0.47
CA ASN A 48 -16.33 -14.21 0.10
C ASN A 48 -15.92 -14.13 -1.39
N GLU A 49 -16.49 -13.20 -2.15
CA GLU A 49 -16.14 -12.99 -3.55
C GLU A 49 -14.90 -12.07 -3.63
N GLU A 50 -13.77 -12.60 -4.08
CA GLU A 50 -12.57 -11.80 -4.31
C GLU A 50 -12.76 -10.94 -5.57
N VAL A 51 -12.92 -9.64 -5.36
CA VAL A 51 -13.06 -8.67 -6.46
C VAL A 51 -11.71 -8.16 -6.98
N TYR A 52 -10.64 -8.52 -6.28
CA TYR A 52 -9.25 -8.37 -6.69
C TYR A 52 -8.42 -9.46 -6.02
N VAL A 53 -7.60 -10.15 -6.80
CA VAL A 53 -6.65 -11.16 -6.31
C VAL A 53 -5.24 -10.58 -6.46
N PRO A 54 -4.54 -10.25 -5.37
CA PRO A 54 -3.18 -9.74 -5.45
C PRO A 54 -2.22 -10.74 -6.10
N GLU A 55 -1.32 -10.24 -6.94
CA GLU A 55 -0.29 -11.04 -7.60
C GLU A 55 1.01 -11.13 -6.78
N TYR A 56 1.29 -10.12 -5.95
CA TYR A 56 2.56 -9.98 -5.23
C TYR A 56 2.40 -9.69 -3.73
N ALA A 57 1.39 -8.92 -3.33
CA ALA A 57 1.12 -8.57 -1.94
C ALA A 57 0.46 -9.74 -1.20
N GLY A 58 0.97 -10.05 -0.01
CA GLY A 58 0.38 -11.07 0.87
C GLY A 58 -0.53 -10.48 1.96
N GLY A 59 -0.47 -9.17 2.20
CA GLY A 59 -1.03 -8.55 3.39
C GLY A 59 -2.45 -8.00 3.26
N PHE A 60 -3.11 -8.10 2.11
CA PHE A 60 -4.49 -7.62 1.96
C PHE A 60 -5.40 -8.49 1.10
N ARG A 61 -6.71 -8.32 1.31
CA ARG A 61 -7.78 -8.89 0.48
C ARG A 61 -8.90 -7.87 0.27
N ILE A 62 -9.57 -7.94 -0.89
CA ILE A 62 -10.75 -7.12 -1.19
C ILE A 62 -11.90 -8.06 -1.54
N LEU A 63 -12.90 -8.10 -0.67
CA LEU A 63 -14.02 -9.04 -0.74
C LEU A 63 -15.34 -8.30 -0.97
N SER A 64 -16.20 -8.87 -1.80
CA SER A 64 -17.60 -8.47 -1.94
C SER A 64 -18.52 -9.65 -1.61
N ALA A 65 -19.82 -9.37 -1.61
CA ALA A 65 -20.87 -10.37 -1.64
C ALA A 65 -21.64 -10.29 -2.96
N GLU A 66 -22.27 -11.39 -3.37
CA GLU A 66 -22.99 -11.49 -4.64
C GLU A 66 -24.02 -10.36 -4.80
N GLY A 67 -23.89 -9.59 -5.89
CA GLY A 67 -24.80 -8.49 -6.22
C GLY A 67 -24.58 -7.18 -5.45
N MET A 68 -23.56 -7.11 -4.59
CA MET A 68 -23.23 -5.92 -3.79
C MET A 68 -22.16 -5.05 -4.48
N GLN A 69 -22.21 -3.73 -4.24
CA GLN A 69 -21.16 -2.79 -4.68
C GLN A 69 -20.16 -2.42 -3.58
N SER A 70 -20.55 -2.60 -2.31
CA SER A 70 -19.66 -2.40 -1.18
C SER A 70 -18.59 -3.48 -1.15
N VAL A 71 -17.51 -3.22 -0.41
CA VAL A 71 -16.46 -4.21 -0.20
C VAL A 71 -15.98 -4.22 1.23
N ILE A 72 -15.38 -5.33 1.63
CA ILE A 72 -14.53 -5.43 2.81
C ILE A 72 -13.09 -5.48 2.34
N ILE A 73 -12.30 -4.50 2.78
CA ILE A 73 -10.84 -4.54 2.63
C ILE A 73 -10.28 -5.06 3.94
N THR A 74 -9.59 -6.20 3.89
CA THR A 74 -8.92 -6.80 5.04
C THR A 74 -7.42 -6.61 4.91
N THR A 75 -6.78 -6.18 5.98
CA THR A 75 -5.32 -6.20 6.17
C THR A 75 -4.96 -7.29 7.16
N SER A 76 -4.14 -8.24 6.73
CA SER A 76 -3.63 -9.34 7.56
C SER A 76 -2.22 -9.02 8.03
N SER A 77 -1.87 -9.42 9.26
CA SER A 77 -0.59 -9.12 9.90
C SER A 77 -0.19 -7.62 9.78
N PRO A 78 -1.05 -6.68 10.24
CA PRO A 78 -0.90 -5.24 10.01
C PRO A 78 0.37 -4.60 10.60
N TRP A 79 1.09 -5.31 11.47
CA TRP A 79 2.37 -4.87 12.03
C TRP A 79 3.24 -6.04 12.51
N GLN A 80 4.45 -5.75 12.99
CA GLN A 80 5.41 -6.76 13.41
C GLN A 80 4.88 -7.61 14.57
N GLY A 81 4.96 -8.93 14.42
CA GLY A 81 4.46 -9.88 15.42
C GLY A 81 2.93 -10.04 15.45
N ALA A 82 2.20 -9.44 14.52
CA ALA A 82 0.74 -9.53 14.42
C ALA A 82 0.24 -10.77 13.65
N SER A 83 0.99 -11.88 13.66
CA SER A 83 0.61 -13.08 12.91
C SER A 83 -0.76 -13.58 13.35
N GLY A 84 -1.71 -13.65 12.40
CA GLY A 84 -3.09 -14.07 12.66
C GLY A 84 -4.02 -12.94 13.13
N GLU A 85 -3.52 -11.70 13.23
CA GLU A 85 -4.34 -10.52 13.43
C GLU A 85 -4.81 -9.96 12.09
N GLU A 86 -6.06 -9.49 12.07
CA GLU A 86 -6.65 -8.81 10.93
C GLU A 86 -7.30 -7.49 11.34
N ARG A 87 -7.28 -6.52 10.43
CA ARG A 87 -8.06 -5.28 10.52
C ARG A 87 -8.84 -5.14 9.23
N ALA A 88 -10.08 -4.67 9.33
CA ALA A 88 -10.97 -4.60 8.17
C ALA A 88 -11.70 -3.27 8.11
N VAL A 89 -11.91 -2.80 6.88
CA VAL A 89 -12.75 -1.64 6.56
C VAL A 89 -13.84 -2.06 5.61
N PHE A 90 -15.08 -1.73 5.96
CA PHE A 90 -16.23 -1.86 5.07
C PHE A 90 -16.45 -0.55 4.31
N VAL A 91 -16.31 -0.57 2.99
CA VAL A 91 -16.59 0.58 2.12
C VAL A 91 -18.03 0.49 1.65
N SER A 92 -18.92 1.20 2.33
CA SER A 92 -20.37 1.21 2.07
C SER A 92 -20.68 1.99 0.79
N ARG A 93 -21.32 1.33 -0.17
CA ARG A 93 -21.81 1.92 -1.42
C ARG A 93 -23.28 1.64 -1.61
N ASN A 94 -23.95 2.48 -2.41
CA ASN A 94 -25.37 2.29 -2.77
C ASN A 94 -26.34 2.13 -1.57
N GLY A 95 -25.99 2.71 -0.41
CA GLY A 95 -26.78 2.58 0.82
C GLY A 95 -26.73 1.20 1.49
N GLU A 96 -25.86 0.31 1.02
CA GLU A 96 -25.65 -1.01 1.60
C GLU A 96 -25.00 -0.89 2.99
N SER A 97 -25.52 -1.64 3.95
CA SER A 97 -25.01 -1.67 5.32
C SER A 97 -23.94 -2.74 5.49
N ALA A 98 -23.02 -2.52 6.44
CA ALA A 98 -22.03 -3.53 6.81
C ALA A 98 -22.74 -4.85 7.23
N PRO A 99 -22.16 -6.02 6.94
CA PRO A 99 -22.75 -7.30 7.32
C PRO A 99 -22.95 -7.45 8.82
N ASP A 100 -23.90 -8.29 9.19
CA ASP A 100 -24.16 -8.63 10.58
C ASP A 100 -22.90 -9.24 11.22
N GLY A 101 -22.50 -8.71 12.38
CA GLY A 101 -21.30 -9.17 13.09
C GLY A 101 -19.98 -8.56 12.62
N PHE A 102 -19.98 -7.66 11.64
CA PHE A 102 -18.78 -6.89 11.27
C PHE A 102 -18.35 -5.97 12.42
N LYS A 103 -17.07 -6.04 12.79
CA LYS A 103 -16.48 -5.28 13.92
C LYS A 103 -15.42 -4.25 13.48
N GLY A 104 -15.22 -4.09 12.18
CA GLY A 104 -14.25 -3.16 11.62
C GLY A 104 -14.81 -1.76 11.41
N GLU A 105 -14.01 -0.91 10.78
CA GLU A 105 -14.37 0.47 10.47
C GLU A 105 -15.31 0.54 9.26
N VAL A 106 -16.20 1.54 9.23
CA VAL A 106 -17.13 1.74 8.12
C VAL A 106 -16.83 3.07 7.43
N LEU A 107 -16.32 3.00 6.20
CA LEU A 107 -16.22 4.14 5.30
C LEU A 107 -17.53 4.29 4.52
N LYS A 108 -18.15 5.46 4.58
CA LYS A 108 -19.38 5.75 3.83
C LYS A 108 -19.05 6.37 2.48
N GLY A 109 -19.33 5.66 1.40
CA GLY A 109 -19.03 6.08 0.04
C GLY A 109 -17.53 6.00 -0.29
N ASN A 110 -17.13 6.75 -1.30
CA ASN A 110 -15.72 6.88 -1.68
C ASN A 110 -15.08 8.01 -0.87
N ALA A 111 -13.85 7.83 -0.43
CA ALA A 111 -13.10 8.86 0.27
C ALA A 111 -12.70 10.01 -0.68
N ASP A 112 -12.97 11.23 -0.24
CA ASP A 112 -12.56 12.47 -0.89
C ASP A 112 -11.58 13.28 -0.03
N ARG A 113 -11.51 12.96 1.27
CA ARG A 113 -10.70 13.68 2.27
C ARG A 113 -9.97 12.68 3.14
N ILE A 114 -8.70 12.51 2.84
CA ILE A 114 -7.83 11.47 3.41
C ILE A 114 -6.77 12.15 4.26
N VAL A 115 -6.51 11.60 5.44
CA VAL A 115 -5.31 11.91 6.22
C VAL A 115 -4.32 10.75 6.06
N CYS A 116 -3.10 11.05 5.62
CA CYS A 116 -2.03 10.08 5.40
C CYS A 116 -1.04 10.10 6.56
N MET A 117 -0.97 9.01 7.35
CA MET A 117 0.02 8.93 8.43
C MET A 117 1.42 8.52 7.97
N SER A 118 1.58 8.03 6.73
CA SER A 118 2.87 7.75 6.08
C SER A 118 2.98 8.51 4.75
N SER A 119 4.20 8.92 4.40
CA SER A 119 4.50 9.50 3.10
C SER A 119 4.32 8.49 1.96
N SER A 120 4.51 7.20 2.19
CA SER A 120 4.25 6.17 1.17
C SER A 120 2.79 6.15 0.68
N TYR A 121 1.83 6.57 1.52
CA TYR A 121 0.42 6.66 1.12
C TYR A 121 0.16 7.87 0.23
N ILE A 122 0.94 8.94 0.41
CA ILE A 122 0.94 10.10 -0.48
C ILE A 122 1.40 9.65 -1.86
N ALA A 123 2.48 8.87 -1.96
CA ALA A 123 2.97 8.35 -3.23
C ALA A 123 1.92 7.47 -3.95
N MET A 124 1.17 6.63 -3.21
CA MET A 124 0.08 5.85 -3.80
C MET A 124 -1.01 6.74 -4.39
N LEU A 125 -1.45 7.77 -3.65
CA LEU A 125 -2.44 8.74 -4.15
C LEU A 125 -1.90 9.61 -5.29
N ASP A 126 -0.61 9.93 -5.28
CA ASP A 126 0.07 10.67 -6.35
C ASP A 126 0.16 9.86 -7.64
N ALA A 127 0.51 8.58 -7.56
CA ALA A 127 0.51 7.66 -8.70
C ALA A 127 -0.91 7.49 -9.30
N LEU A 128 -1.94 7.64 -8.47
CA LEU A 128 -3.33 7.69 -8.91
C LEU A 128 -3.74 9.06 -9.45
N GLY A 129 -2.94 10.12 -9.33
CA GLY A 129 -3.29 11.49 -9.73
C GLY A 129 -4.31 12.15 -8.79
N GLU A 130 -4.37 11.70 -7.53
CA GLU A 130 -5.43 12.02 -6.57
C GLU A 130 -4.88 12.70 -5.30
N THR A 131 -3.71 13.35 -5.38
CA THR A 131 -3.16 14.12 -4.25
C THR A 131 -4.13 15.20 -3.76
N GLY A 132 -5.06 15.65 -4.60
CA GLY A 132 -6.12 16.60 -4.23
C GLY A 132 -7.06 16.11 -3.12
N LYS A 133 -7.13 14.79 -2.88
CA LYS A 133 -7.92 14.19 -1.80
C LYS A 133 -7.21 14.23 -0.44
N ILE A 134 -5.92 14.57 -0.40
CA ILE A 134 -5.14 14.63 0.83
C ILE A 134 -5.47 15.92 1.58
N THR A 135 -6.03 15.78 2.78
CA THR A 135 -6.43 16.88 3.67
C THR A 135 -5.55 17.00 4.90
N GLY A 136 -4.79 15.95 5.23
CA GLY A 136 -3.76 16.01 6.25
C GLY A 136 -2.65 14.98 6.07
N VAL A 137 -1.51 15.25 6.70
CA VAL A 137 -0.31 14.43 6.68
C VAL A 137 0.32 14.38 8.07
N SER A 138 1.09 13.32 8.33
CA SER A 138 1.92 13.18 9.53
C SER A 138 3.32 13.75 9.29
N GLY A 139 3.59 14.95 9.80
CA GLY A 139 4.91 15.59 9.71
C GLY A 139 5.23 16.12 8.30
N MET A 140 4.78 17.34 8.01
CA MET A 140 4.98 18.01 6.71
C MET A 140 6.46 18.16 6.33
N ASP A 141 7.34 18.28 7.33
CA ASP A 141 8.78 18.41 7.14
C ASP A 141 9.42 17.15 6.49
N PHE A 142 8.80 15.98 6.67
CA PHE A 142 9.28 14.71 6.13
C PHE A 142 8.70 14.36 4.75
N ILE A 143 7.88 15.25 4.16
CA ILE A 143 7.26 15.02 2.86
C ILE A 143 8.13 15.58 1.73
N SER A 144 8.28 14.80 0.66
CA SER A 144 9.07 15.16 -0.53
C SER A 144 8.20 15.51 -1.74
N ASN A 145 6.93 15.09 -1.74
CA ASN A 145 6.03 15.23 -2.88
C ASN A 145 5.81 16.73 -3.23
N PRO A 146 6.16 17.17 -4.45
CA PRO A 146 6.12 18.58 -4.81
C PRO A 146 4.70 19.16 -4.80
N ASP A 147 3.69 18.37 -5.18
CA ASP A 147 2.29 18.81 -5.19
C ASP A 147 1.77 19.05 -3.77
N ILE A 148 2.13 18.20 -2.81
CA ILE A 148 1.80 18.39 -1.39
C ILE A 148 2.50 19.63 -0.84
N LEU A 149 3.80 19.77 -1.09
CA LEU A 149 4.58 20.91 -0.62
C LEU A 149 4.08 22.25 -1.19
N ALA A 150 3.63 22.26 -2.44
CA ALA A 150 3.04 23.43 -3.08
C ALA A 150 1.72 23.90 -2.43
N LYS A 151 1.01 23.00 -1.75
CA LYS A 151 -0.27 23.28 -1.06
C LYS A 151 -0.20 23.07 0.45
N LYS A 152 1.00 23.04 1.04
CA LYS A 152 1.23 22.74 2.47
C LYS A 152 0.38 23.58 3.43
N ASP A 153 0.11 24.84 3.10
CA ASP A 153 -0.68 25.75 3.94
C ASP A 153 -2.18 25.39 3.98
N ARG A 154 -2.62 24.49 3.08
CA ARG A 154 -3.99 23.98 2.96
C ARG A 154 -4.14 22.54 3.45
N ILE A 155 -3.04 21.89 3.85
CA ILE A 155 -3.02 20.52 4.34
C ILE A 155 -2.70 20.56 5.82
N ALA A 156 -3.52 19.90 6.63
CA ALA A 156 -3.29 19.79 8.06
C ALA A 156 -2.05 18.92 8.32
N ASP A 157 -1.03 19.48 8.96
CA ASP A 157 -0.03 18.66 9.64
C ASP A 157 -0.60 18.22 10.99
N VAL A 158 -0.94 16.93 11.09
CA VAL A 158 -1.58 16.33 12.27
C VAL A 158 -0.56 15.80 13.28
N GLY A 159 0.74 15.99 13.04
CA GLY A 159 1.81 15.48 13.88
C GLY A 159 2.11 14.00 13.66
N TYR A 160 3.11 13.50 14.39
CA TYR A 160 3.63 12.14 14.30
C TYR A 160 3.19 11.29 15.50
N ASP A 161 3.39 9.98 15.39
CA ASP A 161 3.01 9.02 16.44
C ASP A 161 3.57 9.43 17.83
N GLY A 162 2.72 9.39 18.84
CA GLY A 162 3.00 9.89 20.20
C GLY A 162 2.78 11.39 20.43
N ASN A 163 2.55 12.21 19.38
CA ASN A 163 2.27 13.65 19.51
C ASN A 163 1.27 14.15 18.43
N ILE A 164 0.11 13.51 18.36
CA ILE A 164 -0.94 13.82 17.39
C ILE A 164 -1.75 15.06 17.82
N ASP A 165 -1.95 15.99 16.89
CA ASP A 165 -2.86 17.12 17.04
C ASP A 165 -4.27 16.71 16.55
N TYR A 166 -5.07 16.19 17.49
CA TYR A 166 -6.43 15.75 17.19
C TYR A 166 -7.38 16.91 16.85
N GLU A 167 -7.11 18.14 17.29
CA GLU A 167 -7.93 19.30 16.91
C GLU A 167 -7.75 19.59 15.42
N ARG A 168 -6.50 19.58 14.92
CA ARG A 168 -6.21 19.70 13.49
C ARG A 168 -6.74 18.52 12.69
N LEU A 169 -6.65 17.30 13.22
CA LEU A 169 -7.21 16.12 12.56
C LEU A 169 -8.73 16.26 12.38
N VAL A 170 -9.46 16.66 13.43
CA VAL A 170 -10.92 16.91 13.34
C VAL A 170 -11.22 18.10 12.44
N ALA A 171 -10.40 19.15 12.43
CA ALA A 171 -10.57 20.31 11.56
C ALA A 171 -10.33 19.99 10.07
N ALA A 172 -9.42 19.04 9.75
CA ALA A 172 -9.32 18.45 8.41
C ALA A 172 -10.55 17.61 8.06
N SER A 173 -11.29 17.20 9.09
CA SER A 173 -12.58 16.52 9.09
C SER A 173 -12.61 15.15 8.40
N PRO A 174 -11.52 14.38 8.22
CA PRO A 174 -11.37 13.35 7.17
C PRO A 174 -12.51 12.33 7.04
N ASP A 175 -12.69 11.79 5.83
CA ASP A 175 -13.55 10.62 5.57
C ASP A 175 -12.87 9.34 6.07
N ILE A 176 -11.54 9.28 5.98
CA ILE A 176 -10.73 8.16 6.45
C ILE A 176 -9.30 8.60 6.80
N VAL A 177 -8.71 7.94 7.79
CA VAL A 177 -7.28 8.05 8.12
C VAL A 177 -6.56 6.77 7.68
N LEU A 178 -5.48 6.90 6.93
CA LEU A 178 -4.60 5.76 6.58
C LEU A 178 -3.52 5.61 7.65
N LEU A 179 -3.48 4.47 8.31
CA LEU A 179 -2.61 4.15 9.45
C LEU A 179 -1.58 3.06 9.12
N TYR A 180 -0.51 3.03 9.92
CA TYR A 180 0.34 1.87 10.12
C TYR A 180 0.43 1.55 11.62
N GLY A 181 0.83 0.33 11.95
CA GLY A 181 1.36 -0.04 13.26
C GLY A 181 2.83 -0.42 13.13
N ILE A 182 3.61 -0.48 14.23
CA ILE A 182 5.02 -0.97 14.19
C ILE A 182 5.16 -2.23 15.03
N THR A 183 5.01 -2.11 16.35
CA THR A 183 5.06 -3.22 17.33
C THR A 183 3.71 -3.45 18.02
N GLY A 184 2.65 -2.96 17.39
CA GLY A 184 1.29 -2.94 17.94
C GLY A 184 0.36 -2.13 17.04
N ALA A 185 -0.92 -2.14 17.41
CA ALA A 185 -1.88 -1.21 16.87
C ALA A 185 -1.41 0.24 17.06
N SER A 186 -1.75 1.11 16.12
CA SER A 186 -1.52 2.54 16.23
C SER A 186 -2.17 3.08 17.51
N GLY A 187 -1.45 3.92 18.25
CA GLY A 187 -1.99 4.61 19.43
C GLY A 187 -3.19 5.52 19.10
N MET A 188 -3.46 5.76 17.82
CA MET A 188 -4.60 6.56 17.37
C MET A 188 -5.93 5.82 17.36
N GLU A 189 -5.95 4.49 17.37
CA GLU A 189 -7.18 3.70 17.17
C GLU A 189 -8.32 4.12 18.11
N ASP A 190 -8.06 4.12 19.42
CA ASP A 190 -9.09 4.40 20.42
C ASP A 190 -9.67 5.81 20.26
N LYS A 191 -8.81 6.78 19.97
CA LYS A 191 -9.26 8.17 19.80
C LYS A 191 -10.01 8.38 18.50
N LEU A 192 -9.61 7.72 17.41
CA LEU A 192 -10.34 7.77 16.14
C LEU A 192 -11.73 7.14 16.27
N LYS A 193 -11.85 6.02 17.00
CA LYS A 193 -13.14 5.39 17.34
C LYS A 193 -14.03 6.32 18.18
N GLU A 194 -13.47 6.97 19.20
CA GLU A 194 -14.19 7.96 20.03
C GLU A 194 -14.72 9.12 19.19
N LEU A 195 -13.93 9.59 18.22
CA LEU A 195 -14.30 10.68 17.31
C LEU A 195 -15.22 10.24 16.16
N GLY A 196 -15.44 8.94 15.99
CA GLY A 196 -16.22 8.38 14.88
C GLY A 196 -15.57 8.58 13.50
N ILE A 197 -14.23 8.65 13.46
CA ILE A 197 -13.45 8.82 12.23
C ILE A 197 -12.95 7.45 11.77
N PRO A 198 -13.38 6.95 10.60
CA PRO A 198 -12.90 5.67 10.07
C PRO A 198 -11.40 5.68 9.80
N PHE A 199 -10.77 4.51 9.88
CA PHE A 199 -9.37 4.34 9.51
C PHE A 199 -9.11 3.01 8.80
N MET A 200 -8.03 2.96 8.03
CA MET A 200 -7.57 1.75 7.36
C MET A 200 -6.08 1.56 7.63
N TYR A 201 -5.69 0.34 8.00
CA TYR A 201 -4.28 -0.01 8.03
C TYR A 201 -3.77 -0.25 6.62
N ILE A 202 -2.60 0.30 6.31
CA ILE A 202 -1.85 -0.01 5.09
C ILE A 202 -0.60 -0.77 5.53
N GLY A 203 -0.60 -2.08 5.26
CA GLY A 203 0.44 -3.01 5.66
C GLY A 203 1.64 -3.07 4.71
N GLU A 204 1.76 -2.14 3.75
CA GLU A 204 2.81 -2.20 2.71
C GLU A 204 4.20 -2.37 3.31
N TYR A 205 4.49 -1.71 4.44
CA TYR A 205 5.82 -1.74 5.03
C TYR A 205 6.23 -3.16 5.47
N MET A 206 5.25 -4.04 5.76
CA MET A 206 5.44 -5.46 6.10
C MET A 206 5.70 -6.35 4.88
N GLU A 207 5.39 -5.89 3.67
CA GLU A 207 5.68 -6.66 2.46
C GLU A 207 7.19 -6.75 2.21
N GLU A 208 7.67 -7.97 1.98
CA GLU A 208 9.05 -8.22 1.57
C GLU A 208 9.28 -7.93 0.08
N SER A 209 8.25 -8.13 -0.75
CA SER A 209 8.32 -7.94 -2.20
C SER A 209 8.25 -6.45 -2.55
N PRO A 210 9.20 -5.90 -3.34
CA PRO A 210 9.07 -4.53 -3.86
C PRO A 210 7.79 -4.32 -4.66
N LEU A 211 7.36 -5.33 -5.42
CA LEU A 211 6.10 -5.30 -6.15
C LEU A 211 4.89 -5.46 -5.23
N GLY A 212 5.01 -6.25 -4.16
CA GLY A 212 3.98 -6.39 -3.13
C GLY A 212 3.71 -5.04 -2.44
N LYS A 213 4.76 -4.29 -2.10
CA LYS A 213 4.64 -2.92 -1.56
C LYS A 213 3.86 -2.00 -2.50
N ALA A 214 4.23 -1.97 -3.78
CA ALA A 214 3.58 -1.13 -4.78
C ALA A 214 2.10 -1.52 -5.01
N GLU A 215 1.77 -2.81 -4.88
CA GLU A 215 0.41 -3.33 -5.09
C GLU A 215 -0.61 -2.82 -4.06
N TRP A 216 -0.15 -2.37 -2.89
CA TRP A 216 -1.00 -1.68 -1.91
C TRP A 216 -1.63 -0.38 -2.44
N CYS A 217 -1.21 0.13 -3.60
CA CYS A 217 -1.96 1.19 -4.28
C CYS A 217 -3.38 0.75 -4.69
N VAL A 218 -3.66 -0.55 -4.86
CA VAL A 218 -4.98 -1.06 -5.24
C VAL A 218 -6.03 -0.89 -4.13
N PRO A 219 -5.81 -1.27 -2.86
CA PRO A 219 -6.74 -0.96 -1.78
C PRO A 219 -6.86 0.56 -1.51
N VAL A 220 -5.81 1.34 -1.75
CA VAL A 220 -5.91 2.83 -1.71
C VAL A 220 -6.79 3.35 -2.85
N ALA A 221 -6.69 2.79 -4.06
CA ALA A 221 -7.57 3.11 -5.17
C ALA A 221 -9.02 2.66 -4.90
N GLU A 222 -9.19 1.54 -4.18
CA GLU A 222 -10.50 1.01 -3.81
C GLU A 222 -11.29 1.99 -2.93
N ILE A 223 -10.67 2.52 -1.86
CA ILE A 223 -11.37 3.42 -0.94
C ILE A 223 -11.79 4.74 -1.59
N ILE A 224 -11.14 5.16 -2.68
CA ILE A 224 -11.53 6.34 -3.47
C ILE A 224 -12.45 6.00 -4.66
N GLY A 225 -12.86 4.73 -4.81
CA GLY A 225 -13.76 4.27 -5.86
C GLY A 225 -13.13 4.18 -7.25
N GLN A 226 -11.82 3.98 -7.33
CA GLN A 226 -11.04 3.94 -8.59
C GLN A 226 -10.24 2.64 -8.75
N ARG A 227 -10.79 1.50 -8.29
CA ARG A 227 -10.11 0.17 -8.35
C ARG A 227 -9.47 -0.12 -9.70
N ASP A 228 -10.24 0.01 -10.78
CA ASP A 228 -9.76 -0.30 -12.13
C ASP A 228 -8.56 0.56 -12.55
N LYS A 229 -8.56 1.84 -12.16
CA LYS A 229 -7.42 2.74 -12.37
C LYS A 229 -6.22 2.31 -11.53
N GLY A 230 -6.43 1.93 -10.27
CA GLY A 230 -5.37 1.38 -9.42
C GLY A 230 -4.73 0.13 -10.02
N ILE A 231 -5.55 -0.80 -10.51
CA ILE A 231 -5.10 -2.00 -11.22
C ILE A 231 -4.30 -1.62 -12.48
N GLU A 232 -4.76 -0.64 -13.26
CA GLU A 232 -4.04 -0.20 -14.47
C GLU A 232 -2.69 0.45 -14.16
N VAL A 233 -2.64 1.31 -13.13
CA VAL A 233 -1.41 1.93 -12.63
C VAL A 233 -0.44 0.86 -12.17
N PHE A 234 -0.90 -0.07 -11.34
CA PHE A 234 -0.08 -1.15 -10.80
C PHE A 234 0.46 -2.07 -11.90
N ARG A 235 -0.37 -2.51 -12.85
CA ARG A 235 0.00 -3.48 -13.90
C ARG A 235 1.24 -3.07 -14.70
N LYS A 236 1.52 -1.78 -14.82
CA LYS A 236 2.69 -1.25 -15.54
C LYS A 236 3.99 -1.39 -14.73
N ILE A 237 3.91 -1.48 -13.40
CA ILE A 237 5.08 -1.53 -12.50
C ILE A 237 5.82 -2.87 -12.63
N PRO A 238 5.18 -4.05 -12.46
CA PRO A 238 5.85 -5.32 -12.66
C PRO A 238 6.48 -5.47 -14.04
N GLN A 239 5.82 -4.97 -15.10
CA GLN A 239 6.35 -5.04 -16.47
C GLN A 239 7.73 -4.38 -16.60
N ARG A 240 7.91 -3.20 -15.99
CA ARG A 240 9.20 -2.49 -16.02
C ARG A 240 10.21 -3.15 -15.09
N TYR A 241 9.78 -3.52 -13.88
CA TYR A 241 10.63 -4.16 -12.87
C TYR A 241 11.18 -5.52 -13.36
N ASP A 242 10.31 -6.40 -13.86
CA ASP A 242 10.68 -7.74 -14.30
C ASP A 242 11.54 -7.70 -15.57
N SER A 243 11.37 -6.69 -16.43
CA SER A 243 12.28 -6.45 -17.56
C SER A 243 13.70 -6.12 -17.09
N LEU A 244 13.84 -5.24 -16.09
CA LEU A 244 15.14 -4.87 -15.51
C LEU A 244 15.77 -6.05 -14.76
N LYS A 245 14.99 -6.77 -13.97
CA LYS A 245 15.41 -7.99 -13.28
C LYS A 245 15.91 -9.06 -14.26
N SER A 246 15.23 -9.22 -15.40
CA SER A 246 15.65 -10.16 -16.44
C SER A 246 17.01 -9.75 -17.03
N ILE A 247 17.22 -8.48 -17.34
CA ILE A 247 18.52 -7.95 -17.80
C ILE A 247 19.61 -8.20 -16.76
N ALA A 248 19.36 -7.87 -15.49
CA ALA A 248 20.32 -8.05 -14.41
C ALA A 248 20.68 -9.52 -14.16
N SER A 249 19.77 -10.45 -14.47
CA SER A 249 20.02 -11.89 -14.34
C SER A 249 21.05 -12.43 -15.34
N GLU A 250 21.37 -11.69 -16.40
CA GLU A 250 22.39 -12.05 -17.39
C GLU A 250 23.82 -11.72 -16.90
N ALA A 251 23.97 -11.05 -15.74
CA ALA A 251 25.28 -10.71 -15.20
C ALA A 251 26.09 -11.96 -14.81
N GLU A 252 27.25 -12.15 -15.43
CA GLU A 252 28.16 -13.27 -15.12
C GLU A 252 28.78 -13.14 -13.72
N TYR A 253 29.07 -11.90 -13.31
CA TYR A 253 29.63 -11.58 -12.01
C TYR A 253 28.57 -10.96 -11.12
N ARG A 254 28.45 -11.47 -9.89
CA ARG A 254 27.52 -10.98 -8.88
C ARG A 254 28.32 -10.36 -7.73
N PRO A 255 28.38 -9.02 -7.62
CA PRO A 255 29.15 -8.38 -6.56
C PRO A 255 28.48 -8.61 -5.20
N LYS A 256 29.28 -8.70 -4.15
CA LYS A 256 28.80 -8.78 -2.76
C LYS A 256 28.47 -7.39 -2.22
N VAL A 257 27.29 -7.23 -1.63
CA VAL A 257 26.75 -5.95 -1.20
C VAL A 257 26.49 -5.94 0.30
N MET A 258 27.09 -4.97 0.99
CA MET A 258 26.82 -4.63 2.38
C MET A 258 25.81 -3.48 2.47
N VAL A 259 24.99 -3.47 3.52
CA VAL A 259 23.99 -2.42 3.77
C VAL A 259 24.14 -1.81 5.16
N ASN A 260 23.59 -0.61 5.32
CA ASN A 260 23.45 0.10 6.60
C ASN A 260 24.78 0.57 7.21
N ILE A 261 24.67 1.36 8.26
CA ILE A 261 25.72 1.65 9.23
C ILE A 261 25.15 1.36 10.63
N PRO A 262 25.98 1.28 11.69
CA PRO A 262 25.48 1.13 13.06
C PRO A 262 24.49 2.23 13.45
N TYR A 263 23.43 1.84 14.15
CA TYR A 263 22.59 2.75 14.91
C TYR A 263 22.96 2.62 16.39
N GLY A 264 23.71 3.61 16.91
CA GLY A 264 24.38 3.46 18.21
C GLY A 264 25.41 2.33 18.15
N ASP A 265 25.31 1.36 19.07
CA ASP A 265 26.22 0.21 19.14
C ASP A 265 25.73 -1.02 18.35
N ALA A 266 24.58 -0.92 17.67
CA ALA A 266 23.94 -2.04 16.99
C ALA A 266 23.99 -1.90 15.47
N TRP A 267 24.56 -2.87 14.77
CA TRP A 267 24.43 -2.97 13.31
C TRP A 267 23.27 -3.89 12.96
N ILE A 268 22.15 -3.30 12.54
CA ILE A 268 20.93 -4.03 12.24
C ILE A 268 20.98 -4.50 10.79
N MET A 269 20.95 -5.83 10.62
CA MET A 269 20.95 -6.52 9.34
C MET A 269 19.62 -7.20 9.11
N SER A 270 18.94 -6.81 8.04
CA SER A 270 17.72 -7.47 7.59
C SER A 270 18.05 -8.83 6.95
N PRO A 271 17.14 -9.82 7.00
CA PRO A 271 17.35 -11.12 6.39
C PRO A 271 17.42 -11.03 4.85
N PRO A 272 17.99 -12.03 4.15
CA PRO A 272 18.07 -12.01 2.69
C PRO A 272 16.72 -11.90 1.97
N GLY A 273 15.65 -12.41 2.57
CA GLY A 273 14.28 -12.30 2.05
C GLY A 273 13.64 -10.91 2.18
N SER A 274 14.25 -9.99 2.94
CA SER A 274 13.72 -8.64 3.15
C SER A 274 13.67 -7.80 1.86
N TYR A 275 12.93 -6.70 1.89
CA TYR A 275 12.82 -5.73 0.79
C TYR A 275 14.18 -5.36 0.17
N ILE A 276 15.17 -4.97 0.98
CA ILE A 276 16.48 -4.60 0.46
C ILE A 276 17.29 -5.81 -0.04
N GLY A 277 17.18 -6.96 0.63
CA GLY A 277 17.85 -8.20 0.20
C GLY A 277 17.34 -8.69 -1.15
N ARG A 278 16.03 -8.61 -1.38
CA ARG A 278 15.41 -8.92 -2.67
C ARG A 278 15.81 -7.93 -3.75
N LEU A 279 15.82 -6.62 -3.47
CA LEU A 279 16.30 -5.62 -4.42
C LEU A 279 17.75 -5.86 -4.85
N ILE A 280 18.64 -6.17 -3.91
CA ILE A 280 20.05 -6.51 -4.21
C ILE A 280 20.12 -7.77 -5.10
N THR A 281 19.37 -8.80 -4.74
CA THR A 281 19.34 -10.07 -5.47
C THR A 281 18.83 -9.88 -6.91
N ASP A 282 17.73 -9.13 -7.05
CA ASP A 282 17.08 -8.81 -8.32
C ASP A 282 17.95 -7.89 -9.18
N ALA A 283 18.80 -7.07 -8.57
CA ALA A 283 19.81 -6.24 -9.27
C ALA A 283 21.03 -7.05 -9.72
N GLY A 284 21.01 -8.38 -9.62
CA GLY A 284 22.10 -9.23 -10.06
C GLY A 284 23.30 -9.28 -9.10
N ALA A 285 23.10 -8.93 -7.83
CA ALA A 285 24.15 -8.89 -6.83
C ALA A 285 23.87 -9.85 -5.66
N ASP A 286 24.89 -10.16 -4.86
CA ASP A 286 24.77 -11.04 -3.70
C ASP A 286 24.73 -10.20 -2.42
N TYR A 287 23.65 -10.31 -1.66
CA TYR A 287 23.59 -9.69 -0.35
C TYR A 287 24.56 -10.42 0.59
N ILE A 288 25.52 -9.68 1.15
CA ILE A 288 26.68 -10.30 1.83
C ILE A 288 26.31 -10.97 3.15
N TYR A 289 25.24 -10.51 3.78
CA TYR A 289 24.78 -11.08 5.03
C TYR A 289 24.04 -12.38 4.75
N PRO A 290 24.58 -13.54 5.16
CA PRO A 290 23.95 -14.83 4.89
C PRO A 290 22.60 -14.97 5.59
N GLY A 291 22.43 -14.25 6.71
CA GLY A 291 21.25 -14.27 7.56
C GLY A 291 20.78 -15.68 7.94
N ASP A 292 19.56 -15.74 8.42
CA ASP A 292 18.77 -16.96 8.44
C ASP A 292 17.49 -16.75 7.62
N THR A 293 16.65 -17.77 7.52
CA THR A 293 15.37 -17.69 6.79
C THR A 293 14.25 -17.07 7.62
N THR A 294 14.56 -16.36 8.71
CA THR A 294 13.53 -15.70 9.53
C THR A 294 13.21 -14.31 8.97
N GLU A 295 12.00 -13.83 9.23
CA GLU A 295 11.51 -12.51 8.75
C GLU A 295 12.04 -11.33 9.58
N VAL A 296 12.87 -11.58 10.61
CA VAL A 296 13.25 -10.57 11.61
C VAL A 296 14.69 -10.11 11.42
N SER A 297 14.91 -8.80 11.50
CA SER A 297 16.26 -8.22 11.46
C SER A 297 17.06 -8.63 12.70
N ARG A 298 18.36 -8.85 12.52
CA ARG A 298 19.29 -9.23 13.59
C ARG A 298 20.35 -8.17 13.79
N THR A 299 20.82 -8.02 15.02
CA THR A 299 21.98 -7.18 15.31
C THR A 299 23.24 -8.02 15.20
N ILE A 300 24.20 -7.57 14.40
CA ILE A 300 25.57 -8.10 14.39
C ILE A 300 26.50 -7.14 15.14
N ASP A 301 27.59 -7.69 15.67
CA ASP A 301 28.62 -6.87 16.31
C ASP A 301 29.56 -6.22 15.28
N ILE A 302 30.42 -5.31 15.76
CA ILE A 302 31.35 -4.56 14.92
C ILE A 302 32.42 -5.48 14.30
N GLU A 303 32.80 -6.58 14.94
CA GLU A 303 33.83 -7.50 14.41
C GLU A 303 33.29 -8.28 13.21
N GLU A 304 32.06 -8.80 13.33
CA GLU A 304 31.34 -9.42 12.22
C GLU A 304 31.08 -8.41 11.10
N ALA A 305 30.61 -7.20 11.43
CA ALA A 305 30.41 -6.15 10.43
C ALA A 305 31.71 -5.76 9.71
N TYR A 306 32.83 -5.66 10.44
CA TYR A 306 34.14 -5.40 9.85
C TYR A 306 34.53 -6.50 8.86
N LYS A 307 34.33 -7.76 9.23
CA LYS A 307 34.59 -8.90 8.34
C LYS A 307 33.73 -8.81 7.08
N LEU A 308 32.42 -8.59 7.21
CA LEU A 308 31.51 -8.48 6.07
C LEU A 308 31.91 -7.30 5.17
N VAL A 309 32.13 -6.10 5.70
CA VAL A 309 32.54 -4.95 4.88
C VAL A 309 33.90 -5.21 4.20
N SER A 310 34.82 -5.91 4.84
CA SER A 310 36.13 -6.23 4.23
C SER A 310 36.03 -7.22 3.06
N GLU A 311 34.93 -7.96 2.97
CA GLU A 311 34.65 -8.94 1.93
C GLU A 311 33.64 -8.43 0.88
N CYS A 312 33.08 -7.22 1.05
CA CYS A 312 32.08 -6.66 0.14
C CYS A 312 32.71 -5.85 -0.99
N ASP A 313 32.06 -5.91 -2.16
CA ASP A 313 32.44 -5.12 -3.33
C ASP A 313 31.79 -3.73 -3.27
N TYR A 314 30.55 -3.65 -2.76
CA TYR A 314 29.79 -2.41 -2.59
C TYR A 314 29.22 -2.28 -1.18
N TRP A 315 29.11 -1.04 -0.72
CA TRP A 315 28.45 -0.70 0.55
C TRP A 315 27.40 0.39 0.33
N ILE A 316 26.14 0.08 0.60
CA ILE A 316 25.01 0.97 0.31
C ILE A 316 24.19 1.33 1.56
N ASN A 317 23.27 2.28 1.43
CA ASN A 317 22.34 2.72 2.48
C ASN A 317 23.05 3.15 3.75
N THR A 318 24.04 4.03 3.62
CA THR A 318 24.91 4.48 4.72
C THR A 318 24.26 5.51 5.67
N GLY A 319 22.96 5.35 5.92
CA GLY A 319 22.17 6.14 6.86
C GLY A 319 22.14 7.63 6.48
N ARG A 320 22.43 8.50 7.45
CA ARG A 320 22.40 9.97 7.25
C ARG A 320 23.62 10.53 6.53
N VAL A 321 24.63 9.70 6.24
CA VAL A 321 25.91 10.18 5.73
C VAL A 321 25.81 10.59 4.26
N ALA A 322 26.47 11.69 3.92
CA ALA A 322 26.45 12.27 2.58
C ALA A 322 27.79 12.21 1.83
N THR A 323 28.88 11.97 2.56
CA THR A 323 30.25 12.03 2.02
C THR A 323 31.10 10.92 2.61
N LYS A 324 32.15 10.51 1.89
CA LYS A 324 33.13 9.55 2.39
C LYS A 324 33.81 10.05 3.66
N ALA A 325 34.11 11.35 3.73
CA ALA A 325 34.73 11.96 4.91
C ALA A 325 33.85 11.84 6.16
N ALA A 326 32.54 12.09 6.04
CA ALA A 326 31.61 11.92 7.15
C ALA A 326 31.46 10.44 7.56
N LEU A 327 31.49 9.50 6.59
CA LEU A 327 31.46 8.07 6.90
C LEU A 327 32.69 7.65 7.71
N ILE A 328 33.88 8.11 7.30
CA ILE A 328 35.14 7.84 8.02
C ILE A 328 35.13 8.47 9.42
N ALA A 329 34.54 9.66 9.57
CA ALA A 329 34.43 10.31 10.87
C ALA A 329 33.49 9.54 11.82
N GLU A 330 32.39 8.99 11.31
CA GLU A 330 31.44 8.18 12.08
C GLU A 330 31.97 6.76 12.35
N LEU A 331 32.71 6.18 11.38
CA LEU A 331 33.21 4.80 11.41
C LEU A 331 34.71 4.72 11.09
N PRO A 332 35.60 5.27 11.95
CA PRO A 332 37.03 5.35 11.67
C PRO A 332 37.71 3.99 11.49
N LYS A 333 37.18 2.94 12.14
CA LYS A 333 37.64 1.55 11.99
C LYS A 333 37.52 1.05 10.54
N PHE A 334 36.59 1.59 9.75
CA PHE A 334 36.30 1.14 8.39
C PHE A 334 37.02 1.98 7.31
N SER A 335 37.93 2.88 7.71
CA SER A 335 38.60 3.82 6.80
C SER A 335 39.47 3.17 5.72
N GLY A 336 40.00 1.98 5.97
CA GLY A 336 40.83 1.20 5.02
C GLY A 336 40.07 0.11 4.26
N MET A 337 38.75 0.18 4.18
CA MET A 337 37.95 -0.83 3.48
C MET A 337 38.11 -0.71 1.95
N PRO A 338 38.32 -1.81 1.21
CA PRO A 338 38.53 -1.77 -0.24
C PRO A 338 37.41 -1.04 -0.99
N CYS A 339 36.14 -1.32 -0.65
CA CYS A 339 35.00 -0.65 -1.27
C CYS A 339 35.02 0.88 -1.04
N LEU A 340 35.57 1.35 0.09
CA LEU A 340 35.71 2.76 0.38
C LEU A 340 36.86 3.39 -0.42
N GLU A 341 38.00 2.72 -0.53
CA GLU A 341 39.16 3.17 -1.32
C GLU A 341 38.83 3.26 -2.82
N GLU A 342 38.10 2.29 -3.35
CA GLU A 342 37.66 2.21 -4.74
C GLU A 342 36.45 3.10 -5.08
N GLY A 343 35.88 3.78 -4.07
CA GLY A 343 34.72 4.65 -4.24
C GLY A 343 33.46 3.89 -4.64
N ARG A 344 33.26 2.69 -4.08
CA ARG A 344 32.08 1.82 -4.26
C ARG A 344 31.11 1.91 -3.08
N VAL A 345 31.00 3.11 -2.49
CA VAL A 345 30.07 3.38 -1.40
C VAL A 345 28.99 4.34 -1.87
N TYR A 346 27.73 3.97 -1.65
CA TYR A 346 26.57 4.71 -2.10
C TYR A 346 25.57 4.90 -0.96
N ASN A 347 24.64 5.83 -1.15
CA ASN A 347 23.56 6.04 -0.21
C ASN A 347 22.27 6.42 -0.94
N ASN A 348 21.13 5.98 -0.43
CA ASN A 348 19.80 6.15 -1.02
C ASN A 348 19.16 7.51 -0.73
N ASN A 349 19.97 8.50 -0.36
CA ASN A 349 19.53 9.82 0.11
C ASN A 349 19.89 10.94 -0.88
N LEU A 350 19.98 10.63 -2.19
CA LEU A 350 20.20 11.65 -3.23
C LEU A 350 19.06 12.68 -3.23
N ARG A 351 17.84 12.24 -2.88
CA ARG A 351 16.62 13.03 -2.89
C ARG A 351 16.12 13.34 -1.47
N LEU A 352 17.05 13.51 -0.54
CA LEU A 352 16.78 14.01 0.81
C LEU A 352 16.50 15.52 0.77
N ASN A 353 15.34 15.92 1.25
CA ASN A 353 14.95 17.32 1.38
C ASN A 353 15.70 17.99 2.57
N GLY A 354 15.69 19.32 2.61
CA GLY A 354 16.39 20.09 3.66
C GLY A 354 15.82 19.97 5.09
N ARG A 355 14.76 19.18 5.28
CA ARG A 355 14.00 19.01 6.53
C ARG A 355 13.99 17.55 7.03
N GLY A 356 14.58 16.63 6.28
CA GLY A 356 14.76 15.23 6.66
C GLY A 356 13.83 14.24 5.94
N GLY A 357 12.94 14.69 5.06
CA GLY A 357 12.14 13.83 4.20
C GLY A 357 12.96 13.26 3.05
N ASP A 358 12.90 11.96 2.83
CA ASP A 358 13.68 11.27 1.79
C ASP A 358 12.72 10.61 0.79
N ASP A 359 12.81 11.04 -0.47
CA ASP A 359 11.93 10.58 -1.54
C ASP A 359 12.08 9.08 -1.84
N PHE A 360 13.22 8.46 -1.48
CA PHE A 360 13.38 7.01 -1.59
C PHE A 360 12.33 6.25 -0.76
N TRP A 361 11.98 6.75 0.42
CA TRP A 361 10.97 6.15 1.29
C TRP A 361 9.54 6.62 1.00
N GLU A 362 9.39 7.62 0.14
CA GLU A 362 8.08 8.14 -0.30
C GLU A 362 7.71 7.58 -1.68
N SER A 363 8.20 8.19 -2.76
CA SER A 363 7.84 7.77 -4.12
C SER A 363 8.50 6.45 -4.55
N GLY A 364 9.62 6.08 -3.92
CA GLY A 364 10.30 4.81 -4.19
C GLY A 364 9.42 3.57 -4.03
N ILE A 365 8.40 3.62 -3.17
CA ILE A 365 7.42 2.54 -2.98
C ILE A 365 6.58 2.28 -4.25
N MET A 366 6.30 3.33 -5.03
CA MET A 366 5.59 3.24 -6.32
C MET A 366 6.52 3.13 -7.53
N HIS A 367 7.83 3.23 -7.31
CA HIS A 367 8.87 3.15 -8.32
C HIS A 367 9.98 2.15 -7.98
N PRO A 368 9.65 0.88 -7.62
CA PRO A 368 10.65 -0.13 -7.36
C PRO A 368 11.51 -0.42 -8.60
N ASP A 369 10.98 -0.17 -9.81
CA ASP A 369 11.71 -0.28 -11.07
C ASP A 369 12.85 0.75 -11.18
N ILE A 370 12.64 1.99 -10.73
CA ILE A 370 13.70 3.02 -10.74
C ILE A 370 14.75 2.71 -9.66
N ILE A 371 14.34 2.20 -8.50
CA ILE A 371 15.29 1.73 -7.47
C ILE A 371 16.15 0.59 -8.02
N LEU A 372 15.53 -0.37 -8.70
CA LEU A 372 16.22 -1.49 -9.32
C LEU A 372 17.19 -1.02 -10.41
N GLU A 373 16.77 -0.06 -11.23
CA GLU A 373 17.61 0.56 -12.27
C GLU A 373 18.87 1.23 -11.69
N ASP A 374 18.73 1.99 -10.60
CA ASP A 374 19.87 2.57 -9.88
C ASP A 374 20.84 1.49 -9.38
N LEU A 375 20.31 0.44 -8.76
CA LEU A 375 21.12 -0.64 -8.21
C LEU A 375 21.86 -1.41 -9.30
N ILE A 376 21.21 -1.72 -10.43
CA ILE A 376 21.86 -2.36 -11.59
C ILE A 376 22.97 -1.44 -12.13
N THR A 377 22.70 -0.14 -12.23
CA THR A 377 23.70 0.85 -12.70
C THR A 377 24.91 0.90 -11.78
N ILE A 378 24.70 0.79 -10.46
CA ILE A 378 25.76 0.78 -9.45
C ILE A 378 26.57 -0.52 -9.52
N PHE A 379 25.91 -1.68 -9.54
CA PHE A 379 26.56 -2.99 -9.41
C PHE A 379 27.19 -3.46 -10.72
N HIS A 380 26.61 -3.09 -11.86
CA HIS A 380 27.02 -3.54 -13.19
C HIS A 380 27.21 -2.36 -14.16
N PRO A 381 28.25 -1.52 -13.97
CA PRO A 381 28.49 -0.38 -14.86
C PRO A 381 28.60 -0.81 -16.33
N GLY A 382 27.71 -0.28 -17.18
CA GLY A 382 27.65 -0.59 -18.62
C GLY A 382 26.64 -1.67 -19.03
N PHE A 383 25.92 -2.30 -18.08
CA PHE A 383 24.80 -3.20 -18.40
C PHE A 383 23.57 -2.46 -18.92
N LEU A 384 23.35 -1.25 -18.41
CA LEU A 384 22.33 -0.32 -18.87
C LEU A 384 22.98 0.83 -19.64
N ASP A 385 22.18 1.66 -20.29
CA ASP A 385 22.68 2.78 -21.11
C ASP A 385 23.65 3.68 -20.32
N SER A 386 24.86 3.84 -20.83
CA SER A 386 25.99 4.53 -20.18
C SER A 386 25.81 6.02 -19.81
N GLY A 387 24.66 6.62 -20.14
CA GLY A 387 24.31 8.01 -19.83
C GLY A 387 23.29 8.19 -18.70
N ARG A 388 22.85 7.10 -18.06
CA ARG A 388 21.82 7.16 -17.01
C ARG A 388 22.39 7.79 -15.73
N GLN A 389 21.64 8.75 -15.19
CA GLN A 389 21.91 9.34 -13.89
C GLN A 389 21.14 8.57 -12.83
N LEU A 390 21.76 8.35 -11.68
CA LEU A 390 21.08 7.77 -10.54
C LEU A 390 19.94 8.68 -10.08
N TYR A 391 18.82 8.08 -9.68
CA TYR A 391 17.63 8.81 -9.28
C TYR A 391 17.51 8.93 -7.75
N TYR A 392 17.61 7.82 -7.01
CA TYR A 392 17.55 7.78 -5.55
C TYR A 392 18.91 7.64 -4.89
N TYR A 393 19.87 7.02 -5.58
CA TYR A 393 21.19 6.77 -5.02
C TYR A 393 22.20 7.85 -5.40
N ARG A 394 23.13 8.14 -4.48
CA ARG A 394 24.34 8.91 -4.77
C ARG A 394 25.58 8.14 -4.36
N LYS A 395 26.66 8.34 -5.09
CA LYS A 395 27.99 7.93 -4.67
C LYS A 395 28.48 8.84 -3.54
N LEU A 396 29.13 8.26 -2.53
CA LEU A 396 29.83 9.02 -1.50
C LEU A 396 31.20 9.43 -2.06
N GLU A 397 31.35 10.72 -2.34
CA GLU A 397 32.62 11.34 -2.75
C GLU A 397 33.56 11.57 -1.56
#